data_AF-A0AA36B5U4-F1
#
_entry.id   AF-A0AA36B5U4-F1
#
_cell.length_a   1.000
_cell.length_b   1.000
_cell.length_c   1.000
_cell.angle_alpha   90.00
_cell.angle_beta   90.00
_cell.angle_gamma   90.00
#
_symmetry.space_group_name_H-M   'P 1'
#
loop_
_entity.id
_entity.type
_entity.pdbx_description
1 polymer ?
#
loop_
_entity_poly.entity_id
_entity_poly.type
_entity_poly.pdbx_seq_one_letter_code
_entity_poly.pdbx_strand_id
1 'polypeptide(L)'
;MATSLVWQHRQTRFDLSSRDLQTINGENILDVIKLVEDVKAANGQTGYFIVTNLRVIWHSQQTPSKNISIGFQCFMKIETSTKRSIHYATSESLIIYANDKNRFQFIFTTNQTQFPRMVSSLNAVYKAFTSSSLCRELKLRTNLMRNYELMLLPKEEICDKINGVWNLSCDQGNLGLLYITNIRAVWNAETNKNFNISIPYLDMEFVKIQQSKYGLALSIAVSELSGGYLLGFRVDPQEKLKQVAKVLDSLFQASKIKPDFGVHCKINSKVSNTELKDEILEIIEYYQKEEPLDAFAAYLSDGTKMQGRELEFCDHLGLAMEKLPSGLTLQDLWNVPSC
;
A
#
# COMPACT_ATOMS: atom_id res chain seq x y z
N MET A 1 13.79 6.26 -18.02
CA MET A 1 13.13 7.01 -16.93
C MET A 1 12.40 5.97 -16.08
N ALA A 2 12.89 5.72 -14.88
CA ALA A 2 12.24 4.81 -13.94
C ALA A 2 10.78 5.24 -13.79
N THR A 3 9.85 4.31 -13.97
CA THR A 3 8.45 4.52 -13.59
C THR A 3 8.46 5.03 -12.16
N SER A 4 8.04 6.29 -11.97
CA SER A 4 7.92 6.93 -10.67
C SER A 4 7.18 5.96 -9.74
N LEU A 5 7.93 5.36 -8.84
CA LEU A 5 7.48 4.36 -7.90
C LEU A 5 6.29 4.92 -7.12
N VAL A 6 5.12 4.28 -7.21
CA VAL A 6 3.90 4.76 -6.54
C VAL A 6 4.02 4.51 -5.03
N TRP A 7 4.58 5.48 -4.32
CA TRP A 7 4.89 5.37 -2.88
C TRP A 7 3.67 5.65 -2.00
N GLN A 8 2.67 6.35 -2.50
CA GLN A 8 1.51 6.89 -1.78
C GLN A 8 0.79 5.85 -0.92
N HIS A 9 0.63 4.63 -1.43
CA HIS A 9 -0.03 3.54 -0.72
C HIS A 9 0.93 2.67 0.08
N ARG A 10 2.25 2.83 -0.09
CA ARG A 10 3.30 1.91 0.41
C ARG A 10 4.20 2.49 1.50
N GLN A 11 4.13 3.80 1.75
CA GLN A 11 5.01 4.48 2.68
C GLN A 11 4.22 5.41 3.62
N THR A 12 4.84 5.69 4.76
CA THR A 12 4.44 6.74 5.69
C THR A 12 5.42 7.89 5.54
N ARG A 13 4.93 9.09 5.27
CA ARG A 13 5.76 10.30 5.15
C ARG A 13 5.20 11.47 5.95
N PHE A 14 6.08 12.38 6.31
CA PHE A 14 5.80 13.56 7.14
C PHE A 14 6.22 14.81 6.38
N ASP A 15 5.58 15.93 6.69
CA ASP A 15 5.93 17.28 6.23
C ASP A 15 6.19 17.34 4.72
N LEU A 16 5.28 16.73 3.97
CA LEU A 16 5.34 16.63 2.53
C LEU A 16 5.16 17.99 1.88
N SER A 17 5.78 18.13 0.71
CA SER A 17 5.52 19.25 -0.18
C SER A 17 4.07 19.24 -0.68
N SER A 18 3.55 20.40 -1.07
CA SER A 18 2.24 20.53 -1.71
C SER A 18 2.07 19.58 -2.90
N ARG A 19 3.11 19.44 -3.73
CA ARG A 19 3.15 18.52 -4.87
C ARG A 19 2.94 17.05 -4.46
N ASP A 20 3.53 16.63 -3.34
CA ASP A 20 3.46 15.24 -2.87
C ASP A 20 2.14 14.92 -2.12
N LEU A 21 1.46 15.96 -1.63
CA LEU A 21 0.12 15.88 -1.04
C LEU A 21 -0.99 15.78 -2.07
N GLN A 22 -0.78 16.35 -3.27
CA GLN A 22 -1.73 16.21 -4.38
C GLN A 22 -1.95 14.75 -4.75
N THR A 23 -3.16 14.46 -5.26
CA THR A 23 -3.51 13.13 -5.74
C THR A 23 -2.76 12.82 -7.02
N ILE A 24 -2.16 11.63 -7.08
CA ILE A 24 -1.62 11.10 -8.34
C ILE A 24 -2.73 10.64 -9.29
N ASN A 25 -2.39 10.35 -10.54
CA ASN A 25 -3.31 9.68 -11.46
C ASN A 25 -3.86 8.39 -10.80
N GLY A 26 -5.18 8.21 -10.86
CA GLY A 26 -5.89 7.07 -10.26
C GLY A 26 -6.12 7.19 -8.74
N GLU A 27 -5.48 8.15 -8.06
CA GLU A 27 -5.82 8.50 -6.68
C GLU A 27 -7.02 9.45 -6.65
N ASN A 28 -7.97 9.21 -5.76
CA ASN A 28 -9.16 10.03 -5.60
C ASN A 28 -9.43 10.26 -4.12
N ILE A 29 -9.73 11.51 -3.75
CA ILE A 29 -10.24 11.84 -2.43
C ILE A 29 -11.66 11.26 -2.31
N LEU A 30 -11.91 10.47 -1.27
CA LEU A 30 -13.19 9.82 -1.01
C LEU A 30 -13.95 10.48 0.14
N ASP A 31 -13.24 10.93 1.17
CA ASP A 31 -13.83 11.66 2.29
C ASP A 31 -12.88 12.72 2.86
N VAL A 32 -13.47 13.74 3.48
CA VAL A 32 -12.77 14.80 4.19
C VAL A 32 -13.51 15.11 5.48
N ILE A 33 -12.78 15.12 6.59
CA ILE A 33 -13.28 15.56 7.88
C ILE A 33 -12.47 16.79 8.31
N LYS A 34 -13.15 17.93 8.51
CA LYS A 34 -12.55 19.16 9.05
C LYS A 34 -12.40 19.06 10.55
N LEU A 35 -11.58 19.93 11.15
CA LEU A 35 -11.42 20.02 12.60
C LEU A 35 -11.02 18.68 13.24
N VAL A 36 -10.05 18.00 12.65
CA VAL A 36 -9.46 16.78 13.22
C VAL A 36 -8.12 17.15 13.84
N GLU A 37 -7.98 16.91 15.14
CA GLU A 37 -6.76 17.14 15.89
C GLU A 37 -5.86 15.90 15.86
N ASP A 38 -4.56 16.11 15.65
CA ASP A 38 -3.53 15.11 15.92
C ASP A 38 -3.04 15.25 17.37
N VAL A 39 -3.50 14.35 18.23
CA VAL A 39 -3.26 14.39 19.68
C VAL A 39 -1.78 14.15 20.01
N LYS A 40 -1.02 13.47 19.13
CA LYS A 40 0.33 13.01 19.47
C LYS A 40 1.40 14.06 19.21
N ALA A 41 1.45 14.63 18.00
CA ALA A 41 2.52 15.57 17.64
C ALA A 41 2.05 17.02 17.47
N ALA A 42 0.74 17.24 17.35
CA ALA A 42 0.16 18.56 17.14
C ALA A 42 -1.04 18.82 18.07
N ASN A 43 -0.91 18.42 19.35
CA ASN A 43 -1.95 18.60 20.35
C ASN A 43 -2.36 20.08 20.45
N GLY A 44 -3.66 20.36 20.34
CA GLY A 44 -4.21 21.71 20.27
C GLY A 44 -4.23 22.33 18.86
N GLN A 45 -3.76 21.65 17.82
CA GLN A 45 -3.92 22.07 16.43
C GLN A 45 -4.95 21.21 15.71
N THR A 46 -5.84 21.85 14.96
CA THR A 46 -6.85 21.16 14.17
C THR A 46 -6.45 21.16 12.70
N GLY A 47 -6.81 20.11 11.98
CA GLY A 47 -6.49 19.95 10.58
C GLY A 47 -7.61 19.29 9.81
N TYR A 48 -7.28 18.93 8.58
CA TYR A 48 -8.11 18.17 7.66
C TYR A 48 -7.64 16.73 7.67
N PHE A 49 -8.57 15.81 7.95
CA PHE A 49 -8.35 14.38 7.78
C PHE A 49 -8.96 13.94 6.45
N ILE A 50 -8.09 13.60 5.52
CA ILE A 50 -8.43 13.33 4.12
C ILE A 50 -8.22 11.84 3.87
N VAL A 51 -9.29 11.15 3.47
CA VAL A 51 -9.25 9.74 3.11
C VAL A 51 -9.28 9.64 1.60
N THR A 52 -8.19 9.19 0.99
CA THR A 52 -8.13 8.85 -0.43
C THR A 52 -8.36 7.36 -0.62
N ASN A 53 -8.39 6.88 -1.85
CA ASN A 53 -8.42 5.45 -2.15
C ASN A 53 -7.08 4.73 -1.89
N LEU A 54 -5.98 5.44 -1.60
CA LEU A 54 -4.64 4.86 -1.44
C LEU A 54 -4.02 5.10 -0.05
N ARG A 55 -4.38 6.21 0.60
CA ARG A 55 -3.76 6.66 1.83
C ARG A 55 -4.70 7.54 2.65
N VAL A 56 -4.29 7.76 3.89
CA VAL A 56 -4.83 8.84 4.73
C VAL A 56 -3.83 9.99 4.73
N ILE A 57 -4.34 11.21 4.66
CA ILE A 57 -3.57 12.43 4.87
C ILE A 57 -4.16 13.18 6.05
N TRP A 58 -3.31 13.65 6.95
CA TRP A 58 -3.66 14.70 7.89
C TRP A 58 -2.86 15.94 7.55
N HIS A 59 -3.53 17.09 7.48
CA HIS A 59 -2.90 18.37 7.15
C HIS A 59 -3.36 19.43 8.13
N SER A 60 -2.42 20.06 8.85
CA SER A 60 -2.74 21.10 9.83
C SER A 60 -3.37 22.32 9.17
N GLN A 61 -4.40 22.89 9.81
CA GLN A 61 -5.02 24.14 9.35
C GLN A 61 -4.24 25.36 9.83
N GLN A 62 -3.58 25.27 10.99
CA GLN A 62 -2.80 26.38 11.57
C GLN A 62 -1.34 26.38 11.13
N THR A 63 -0.75 25.21 10.86
CA THR A 63 0.66 25.08 10.47
C THR A 63 0.80 24.15 9.26
N PRO A 64 0.51 24.63 8.03
CA PRO A 64 0.41 23.80 6.83
C PRO A 64 1.68 23.00 6.46
N SER A 65 2.86 23.47 6.89
CA SER A 65 4.10 22.69 6.77
C SER A 65 4.05 21.36 7.52
N LYS A 66 3.19 21.25 8.55
CA LYS A 66 2.94 20.01 9.30
C LYS A 66 1.84 19.19 8.65
N ASN A 67 2.22 18.06 8.08
CA ASN A 67 1.30 17.11 7.50
C ASN A 67 1.84 15.69 7.56
N ILE A 68 0.94 14.72 7.43
CA ILE A 68 1.24 13.30 7.51
C ILE A 68 0.53 12.62 6.35
N SER A 69 1.21 11.68 5.70
CA SER A 69 0.61 10.78 4.72
C SER A 69 0.91 9.35 5.11
N ILE A 70 -0.12 8.54 5.29
CA ILE A 70 -0.02 7.14 5.73
C ILE A 70 -0.64 6.25 4.66
N GLY A 71 0.20 5.56 3.89
CA GLY A 71 -0.24 4.59 2.88
C GLY A 71 -0.97 3.40 3.50
N PHE A 72 -2.04 2.92 2.86
CA PHE A 72 -2.83 1.81 3.41
C PHE A 72 -2.06 0.49 3.51
N GLN A 73 -1.03 0.25 2.70
CA GLN A 73 -0.21 -0.95 2.84
C GLN A 73 0.56 -0.97 4.17
N CYS A 74 0.85 0.20 4.73
CA CYS A 74 1.56 0.33 6.00
C CYS A 74 0.66 0.01 7.20
N PHE A 75 -0.66 -0.02 7.04
CA PHE A 75 -1.59 -0.19 8.16
C PHE A 75 -1.42 -1.59 8.78
N MET A 76 -1.23 -1.61 10.10
CA MET A 76 -1.27 -2.84 10.90
C MET A 76 -2.60 -3.01 11.60
N LYS A 77 -3.11 -1.94 12.21
CA LYS A 77 -4.27 -1.98 13.09
C LYS A 77 -4.94 -0.62 13.17
N ILE A 78 -6.26 -0.62 13.24
CA ILE A 78 -7.09 0.54 13.55
C ILE A 78 -7.83 0.24 14.85
N GLU A 79 -7.76 1.15 15.82
CA GLU A 79 -8.46 1.07 17.10
C GLU A 79 -9.22 2.35 17.40
N THR A 80 -10.20 2.24 18.30
CA THR A 80 -10.88 3.39 18.89
C THR A 80 -10.68 3.35 20.39
N SER A 81 -10.35 4.49 20.97
CA SER A 81 -10.18 4.67 22.42
C SER A 81 -10.65 6.05 22.80
N THR A 82 -11.09 6.25 24.04
CA THR A 82 -11.29 7.59 24.58
C THR A 82 -9.93 8.18 24.99
N LYS A 83 -9.62 9.41 24.58
CA LYS A 83 -8.42 10.15 24.98
C LYS A 83 -8.79 11.57 25.39
N ARG A 84 -7.88 12.22 26.11
CA ARG A 84 -8.01 13.65 26.40
C ARG A 84 -7.48 14.46 25.21
N SER A 85 -8.28 15.43 24.79
CA SER A 85 -8.05 16.39 23.71
C SER A 85 -8.11 17.79 24.28
N ILE A 86 -7.31 18.72 23.76
CA ILE A 86 -7.37 20.12 24.19
C ILE A 86 -8.68 20.76 23.72
N HIS A 87 -9.12 20.46 22.49
CA HIS A 87 -10.33 21.03 21.90
C HIS A 87 -11.63 20.35 22.30
N TYR A 88 -11.57 19.04 22.55
CA TYR A 88 -12.75 18.19 22.77
C TYR A 88 -12.82 17.57 24.16
N ALA A 89 -11.96 18.03 25.09
CA ALA A 89 -11.85 17.58 26.48
C ALA A 89 -11.57 16.07 26.62
N THR A 90 -12.61 15.24 26.76
CA THR A 90 -12.49 13.78 26.76
C THR A 90 -13.35 13.25 25.62
N SER A 91 -12.71 12.84 24.54
CA SER A 91 -13.35 12.51 23.27
C SER A 91 -12.89 11.15 22.74
N GLU A 92 -13.71 10.56 21.90
CA GLU A 92 -13.29 9.37 21.15
C GLU A 92 -12.16 9.73 20.19
N SER A 93 -11.18 8.84 20.10
CA SER A 93 -9.99 8.99 19.28
C SER A 93 -9.77 7.75 18.46
N LEU A 94 -9.38 7.98 17.21
CA LEU A 94 -8.99 6.98 16.24
C LEU A 94 -7.48 6.77 16.36
N ILE A 95 -7.07 5.53 16.60
CA ILE A 95 -5.66 5.16 16.69
C ILE A 95 -5.31 4.32 15.47
N ILE A 96 -4.32 4.77 14.69
CA ILE A 96 -3.80 4.03 13.54
C ILE A 96 -2.39 3.57 13.89
N TYR A 97 -2.16 2.27 13.84
CA TYR A 97 -0.83 1.67 13.91
C TYR A 97 -0.36 1.36 12.51
N ALA A 98 0.84 1.83 12.16
CA ALA A 98 1.44 1.59 10.86
C ALA A 98 2.87 1.06 11.00
N ASN A 99 3.32 0.28 10.02
CA ASN A 99 4.70 -0.18 9.90
C ASN A 99 5.25 0.22 8.53
N ASP A 100 6.29 1.06 8.54
CA ASP A 100 7.08 1.41 7.35
C ASP A 100 8.54 1.58 7.78
N LYS A 101 9.29 0.48 7.76
CA LYS A 101 10.61 0.29 8.41
C LYS A 101 10.62 0.46 9.94
N ASN A 102 9.71 1.28 10.45
CA ASN A 102 9.47 1.65 11.83
C ASN A 102 7.99 1.50 12.17
N ARG A 103 7.71 1.22 13.44
CA ARG A 103 6.34 1.13 13.97
C ARG A 103 5.87 2.49 14.47
N PHE A 104 4.85 3.03 13.82
CA PHE A 104 4.23 4.30 14.16
C PHE A 104 2.86 4.09 14.82
N GLN A 105 2.50 5.06 15.64
CA GLN A 105 1.16 5.21 16.20
C GLN A 105 0.70 6.65 16.01
N PHE A 106 -0.46 6.81 15.38
CA PHE A 106 -1.13 8.09 15.13
C PHE A 106 -2.43 8.13 15.92
N ILE A 107 -2.76 9.29 16.48
CA ILE A 107 -3.96 9.46 17.32
C ILE A 107 -4.72 10.69 16.84
N PHE A 108 -5.87 10.46 16.22
CA PHE A 108 -6.71 11.51 15.66
C PHE A 108 -8.02 11.62 16.42
N THR A 109 -8.45 12.84 16.71
CA THR A 109 -9.72 13.10 17.42
C THR A 109 -10.49 14.21 16.75
N THR A 110 -11.82 14.16 16.84
CA THR A 110 -12.70 15.22 16.34
C THR A 110 -13.95 15.27 17.22
N ASN A 111 -14.89 16.16 16.87
CA ASN A 111 -16.16 16.26 17.58
C ASN A 111 -17.00 14.98 17.45
N GLN A 112 -17.90 14.77 18.42
CA GLN A 112 -18.72 13.55 18.51
C GLN A 112 -19.65 13.34 17.30
N THR A 113 -20.01 14.40 16.57
CA THR A 113 -20.91 14.29 15.42
C THR A 113 -20.18 13.80 14.16
N GLN A 114 -18.90 14.13 14.00
CA GLN A 114 -18.07 13.72 12.86
C GLN A 114 -17.30 12.44 13.12
N PHE A 115 -17.01 12.08 14.38
CA PHE A 115 -16.20 10.93 14.73
C PHE A 115 -16.70 9.60 14.12
N PRO A 116 -18.01 9.25 14.18
CA PRO A 116 -18.51 8.02 13.56
C PRO A 116 -18.34 7.98 12.03
N ARG A 117 -18.44 9.13 11.36
CA ARG A 117 -18.19 9.25 9.91
C ARG A 117 -16.72 9.01 9.60
N MET A 118 -15.80 9.62 10.35
CA MET A 118 -14.36 9.43 10.19
C MET A 118 -13.95 7.95 10.31
N VAL A 119 -14.46 7.26 11.33
CA VAL A 119 -14.15 5.83 11.55
C VAL A 119 -14.77 4.95 10.47
N SER A 120 -16.04 5.18 10.11
CA SER A 120 -16.72 4.36 9.11
C SER A 120 -16.15 4.54 7.70
N SER A 121 -15.79 5.78 7.33
CA SER A 121 -15.22 6.09 6.01
C SER A 121 -13.84 5.46 5.86
N LEU A 122 -12.96 5.61 6.86
CA LEU A 122 -11.64 4.97 6.86
C LEU A 122 -11.73 3.44 6.75
N ASN A 123 -12.56 2.81 7.60
CA ASN A 123 -12.69 1.35 7.60
C ASN A 123 -13.27 0.81 6.28
N ALA A 124 -14.26 1.49 5.71
CA ALA A 124 -14.85 1.09 4.43
C ALA A 124 -13.83 1.13 3.29
N VAL A 125 -13.03 2.20 3.22
CA VAL A 125 -11.99 2.36 2.20
C VAL A 125 -10.84 1.38 2.42
N TYR A 126 -10.35 1.24 3.65
CA TYR A 126 -9.27 0.30 3.96
C TYR A 126 -9.66 -1.16 3.68
N LYS A 127 -10.91 -1.53 3.95
CA LYS A 127 -11.45 -2.85 3.57
C LYS A 127 -11.47 -3.02 2.06
N ALA A 128 -11.94 -2.03 1.31
CA ALA A 128 -11.95 -2.08 -0.16
C ALA A 128 -10.53 -2.13 -0.74
N PHE A 129 -9.58 -1.42 -0.12
CA PHE A 129 -8.17 -1.49 -0.47
C PHE A 129 -7.65 -2.92 -0.27
N THR A 130 -7.70 -3.46 0.95
CA THR A 130 -7.16 -4.80 1.25
C THR A 130 -7.79 -5.92 0.39
N SER A 131 -9.10 -5.86 0.13
CA SER A 131 -9.78 -6.87 -0.69
C SER A 131 -9.45 -6.82 -2.20
N SER A 132 -8.85 -5.73 -2.68
CA SER A 132 -8.54 -5.51 -4.11
C SER A 132 -7.04 -5.62 -4.44
N SER A 133 -6.23 -6.20 -3.54
CA SER A 133 -4.77 -6.30 -3.71
C SER A 133 -4.34 -6.95 -5.03
N LEU A 134 -5.11 -7.90 -5.56
CA LEU A 134 -4.87 -8.55 -6.85
C LEU A 134 -4.85 -7.59 -8.07
N CYS A 135 -5.35 -6.35 -7.92
CA CYS A 135 -5.25 -5.33 -8.98
C CYS A 135 -3.90 -4.61 -9.02
N ARG A 136 -3.06 -4.74 -7.98
CA ARG A 136 -1.87 -3.88 -7.81
C ARG A 136 -0.65 -4.53 -7.16
N GLU A 137 -0.77 -5.76 -6.68
CA GLU A 137 0.33 -6.54 -6.11
C GLU A 137 0.55 -7.85 -6.87
N LEU A 138 1.81 -8.15 -7.20
CA LEU A 138 2.22 -9.49 -7.61
C LEU A 138 1.80 -10.52 -6.56
N LYS A 139 1.08 -11.56 -6.98
CA LYS A 139 0.73 -12.70 -6.12
C LYS A 139 1.24 -14.01 -6.73
N LEU A 140 1.92 -14.79 -5.91
CA LEU A 140 2.38 -16.13 -6.24
C LEU A 140 1.51 -17.16 -5.50
N ARG A 141 1.21 -18.28 -6.15
CA ARG A 141 0.54 -19.45 -5.55
C ARG A 141 -0.72 -19.09 -4.76
N THR A 142 -1.57 -18.25 -5.34
CA THR A 142 -2.80 -17.77 -4.73
C THR A 142 -4.00 -18.52 -5.30
N ASN A 143 -5.11 -18.56 -4.57
CA ASN A 143 -6.34 -19.13 -5.11
C ASN A 143 -6.94 -18.19 -6.19
N LEU A 144 -6.67 -18.50 -7.46
CA LEU A 144 -7.12 -17.70 -8.61
C LEU A 144 -8.16 -18.42 -9.47
N MET A 145 -8.39 -19.71 -9.25
CA MET A 145 -9.17 -20.56 -10.14
C MET A 145 -10.43 -21.06 -9.45
N ARG A 146 -11.58 -20.99 -10.13
CA ARG A 146 -12.84 -21.61 -9.72
C ARG A 146 -13.39 -22.40 -10.89
N ASN A 147 -13.70 -23.69 -10.68
CA ASN A 147 -14.21 -24.57 -11.72
C ASN A 147 -13.36 -24.59 -13.01
N TYR A 148 -12.02 -24.56 -12.87
CA TYR A 148 -11.04 -24.50 -13.99
C TYR A 148 -11.04 -23.19 -14.80
N GLU A 149 -11.73 -22.15 -14.32
CA GLU A 149 -11.73 -20.82 -14.92
C GLU A 149 -11.11 -19.78 -13.97
N LEU A 150 -10.56 -18.72 -14.56
CA LEU A 150 -9.99 -17.62 -13.80
C LEU A 150 -11.11 -16.87 -13.07
N MET A 151 -10.94 -16.66 -11.77
CA MET A 151 -11.81 -15.78 -10.98
C MET A 151 -11.51 -14.32 -11.33
N LEU A 152 -12.42 -13.70 -12.06
CA LEU A 152 -12.31 -12.31 -12.46
C LEU A 152 -12.59 -11.36 -11.29
N LEU A 153 -11.77 -10.32 -11.18
CA LEU A 153 -11.97 -9.19 -10.27
C LEU A 153 -13.13 -8.30 -10.78
N PRO A 154 -13.68 -7.41 -9.93
CA PRO A 154 -14.65 -6.42 -10.40
C PRO A 154 -14.09 -5.61 -11.57
N LYS A 155 -14.84 -5.55 -12.69
CA LYS A 155 -14.45 -4.90 -13.96
C LYS A 155 -13.26 -5.55 -14.69
N GLU A 156 -12.81 -6.72 -14.26
CA GLU A 156 -11.81 -7.49 -14.99
C GLU A 156 -12.47 -8.22 -16.16
N GLU A 157 -11.90 -8.06 -17.35
CA GLU A 157 -12.33 -8.71 -18.58
C GLU A 157 -11.15 -9.43 -19.22
N ILE A 158 -11.38 -10.63 -19.74
CA ILE A 158 -10.35 -11.41 -20.44
C ILE A 158 -10.17 -10.84 -21.84
N CYS A 159 -8.95 -10.43 -22.17
CA CYS A 159 -8.55 -9.95 -23.49
C CYS A 159 -8.04 -11.09 -24.38
N ASP A 160 -7.23 -12.01 -23.84
CA ASP A 160 -6.73 -13.19 -24.56
C ASP A 160 -6.46 -14.36 -23.59
N LYS A 161 -6.46 -15.57 -24.14
CA LYS A 161 -6.17 -16.83 -23.44
C LYS A 161 -5.21 -17.66 -24.30
N ILE A 162 -3.96 -17.81 -23.82
CA ILE A 162 -2.90 -18.52 -24.55
C ILE A 162 -2.57 -19.83 -23.83
N ASN A 163 -2.88 -20.95 -24.49
CA ASN A 163 -2.52 -22.29 -24.00
C ASN A 163 -1.06 -22.63 -24.32
N GLY A 164 -0.51 -23.59 -23.57
CA GLY A 164 0.83 -24.11 -23.83
C GLY A 164 1.98 -23.16 -23.51
N VAL A 165 1.75 -22.18 -22.62
CA VAL A 165 2.77 -21.21 -22.21
C VAL A 165 3.63 -21.81 -21.12
N TRP A 166 4.93 -21.93 -21.38
CA TRP A 166 5.88 -22.46 -20.42
C TRP A 166 6.36 -21.36 -19.49
N ASN A 167 6.25 -21.55 -18.17
CA ASN A 167 6.97 -20.75 -17.20
C ASN A 167 8.43 -21.25 -17.11
N LEU A 168 9.37 -20.32 -17.23
CA LEU A 168 10.82 -20.58 -17.26
C LEU A 168 11.53 -20.22 -15.93
N SER A 169 10.77 -19.94 -14.86
CA SER A 169 11.31 -19.56 -13.55
C SER A 169 11.88 -20.76 -12.75
N CYS A 170 11.70 -22.00 -13.23
CA CYS A 170 12.25 -23.22 -12.64
C CYS A 170 13.09 -24.01 -13.66
N ASP A 171 14.03 -24.82 -13.17
CA ASP A 171 14.96 -25.60 -14.02
C ASP A 171 14.26 -26.61 -14.93
N GLN A 172 13.15 -27.17 -14.45
CA GLN A 172 12.18 -27.89 -15.26
C GLN A 172 11.04 -26.91 -15.51
N GLY A 173 10.99 -26.33 -16.71
CA GLY A 173 9.93 -25.39 -17.08
C GLY A 173 8.55 -26.05 -16.88
N ASN A 174 7.54 -25.26 -16.51
CA ASN A 174 6.20 -25.77 -16.27
C ASN A 174 5.26 -25.34 -17.39
N LEU A 175 4.53 -26.29 -17.97
CA LEU A 175 3.49 -26.00 -18.97
C LEU A 175 2.24 -25.44 -18.28
N GLY A 176 1.68 -24.40 -18.88
CA GLY A 176 0.52 -23.72 -18.33
C GLY A 176 -0.25 -22.91 -19.34
N LEU A 177 -1.17 -22.13 -18.79
CA LEU A 177 -2.07 -21.26 -19.50
C LEU A 177 -1.84 -19.83 -19.04
N LEU A 178 -1.70 -18.91 -20.00
CA LEU A 178 -1.58 -17.48 -19.76
C LEU A 178 -2.90 -16.79 -20.11
N TYR A 179 -3.53 -16.19 -19.11
CA TYR A 179 -4.62 -15.24 -19.26
C TYR A 179 -4.06 -13.82 -19.34
N ILE A 180 -4.55 -13.06 -20.31
CA ILE A 180 -4.30 -11.63 -20.42
C ILE A 180 -5.64 -10.95 -20.18
N THR A 181 -5.74 -10.13 -19.14
CA THR A 181 -6.94 -9.34 -18.84
C THR A 181 -6.67 -7.86 -19.03
N ASN A 182 -7.67 -7.02 -18.86
CA ASN A 182 -7.48 -5.56 -18.84
C ASN A 182 -6.77 -5.04 -17.56
N ILE A 183 -6.57 -5.86 -16.53
CA ILE A 183 -5.97 -5.46 -15.24
C ILE A 183 -4.61 -6.11 -15.00
N ARG A 184 -4.42 -7.38 -15.41
CA ARG A 184 -3.26 -8.19 -15.05
C ARG A 184 -3.02 -9.32 -16.03
N ALA A 185 -1.80 -9.85 -16.03
CA ALA A 185 -1.48 -11.13 -16.63
C ALA A 185 -1.56 -12.23 -15.56
N VAL A 186 -2.18 -13.36 -15.86
CA VAL A 186 -2.24 -14.51 -14.95
C VAL A 186 -1.73 -15.75 -15.65
N TRP A 187 -0.66 -16.34 -15.13
CA TRP A 187 -0.19 -17.65 -15.58
C TRP A 187 -0.58 -18.72 -14.56
N ASN A 188 -1.12 -19.85 -15.01
CA ASN A 188 -1.48 -20.98 -14.17
C ASN A 188 -0.99 -22.29 -14.79
N ALA A 189 -0.33 -23.15 -14.01
CA ALA A 189 0.12 -24.44 -14.47
C ALA A 189 -1.06 -25.39 -14.75
N GLU A 190 -0.95 -26.21 -15.79
CA GLU A 190 -1.98 -27.19 -16.15
C GLU A 190 -2.06 -28.34 -15.14
N THR A 191 -0.90 -28.82 -14.69
CA THR A 191 -0.79 -29.99 -13.81
C THR A 191 -0.96 -29.65 -12.32
N ASN A 192 -0.71 -28.40 -11.92
CA ASN A 192 -0.79 -27.97 -10.53
C ASN A 192 -1.44 -26.59 -10.41
N LYS A 193 -2.72 -26.55 -10.05
CA LYS A 193 -3.50 -25.31 -9.88
C LYS A 193 -2.96 -24.37 -8.78
N ASN A 194 -2.20 -24.90 -7.82
CA ASN A 194 -1.57 -24.08 -6.79
C ASN A 194 -0.28 -23.41 -7.28
N PHE A 195 0.21 -23.79 -8.47
CA PHE A 195 1.33 -23.14 -9.11
C PHE A 195 0.85 -22.14 -10.16
N ASN A 196 0.64 -20.91 -9.69
CA ASN A 196 0.16 -19.80 -10.49
C ASN A 196 0.83 -18.50 -10.08
N ILE A 197 0.74 -17.52 -10.97
CA ILE A 197 1.33 -16.19 -10.84
C ILE A 197 0.32 -15.19 -11.39
N SER A 198 -0.01 -14.17 -10.59
CA SER A 198 -0.82 -13.04 -11.00
C SER A 198 0.03 -11.77 -10.98
N ILE A 199 0.20 -11.13 -12.14
CA ILE A 199 1.09 -9.99 -12.36
C ILE A 199 0.25 -8.77 -12.80
N PRO A 200 -0.09 -7.85 -11.90
CA PRO A 200 -0.80 -6.64 -12.26
C PRO A 200 0.07 -5.70 -13.10
N TYR A 201 -0.54 -5.03 -14.08
CA TYR A 201 0.21 -4.10 -14.94
C TYR A 201 0.82 -2.93 -14.16
N LEU A 202 0.15 -2.50 -13.09
CA LEU A 202 0.64 -1.45 -12.20
C LEU A 202 1.96 -1.79 -11.50
N ASP A 203 2.27 -3.07 -11.35
CA ASP A 203 3.46 -3.54 -10.64
C ASP A 203 4.60 -3.91 -11.62
N MET A 204 4.33 -3.92 -12.93
CA MET A 204 5.34 -4.23 -13.94
C MET A 204 6.31 -3.06 -14.12
N GLU A 205 7.57 -3.38 -14.36
CA GLU A 205 8.61 -2.43 -14.74
C GLU A 205 8.81 -2.43 -16.26
N PHE A 206 8.89 -3.62 -16.85
CA PHE A 206 8.93 -3.79 -18.30
C PHE A 206 8.39 -5.16 -18.73
N VAL A 207 7.99 -5.22 -20.01
CA VAL A 207 7.71 -6.45 -20.74
C VAL A 207 8.50 -6.43 -22.05
N LYS A 208 9.35 -7.43 -22.27
CA LYS A 208 10.26 -7.49 -23.43
C LYS A 208 10.43 -8.92 -23.91
N ILE A 209 10.81 -9.10 -25.17
CA ILE A 209 11.31 -10.39 -25.67
C ILE A 209 12.83 -10.40 -25.47
N GLN A 210 13.34 -11.46 -24.86
CA GLN A 210 14.76 -11.63 -24.58
C GLN A 210 15.22 -13.05 -24.91
N GLN A 211 16.53 -13.20 -25.12
CA GLN A 211 17.14 -14.52 -25.31
C GLN A 211 17.23 -15.25 -23.97
N SER A 212 16.81 -16.51 -23.94
CA SER A 212 16.95 -17.41 -22.79
C SER A 212 17.73 -18.68 -23.16
N LYS A 213 18.03 -19.53 -22.16
CA LYS A 213 18.61 -20.86 -22.38
C LYS A 213 17.73 -21.78 -23.25
N TYR A 214 16.45 -21.45 -23.42
CA TYR A 214 15.48 -22.22 -24.20
C TYR A 214 15.02 -21.50 -25.49
N GLY A 215 15.76 -20.49 -25.94
CA GLY A 215 15.40 -19.65 -27.09
C GLY A 215 14.75 -18.32 -26.69
N LEU A 216 14.05 -17.67 -27.62
CA LEU A 216 13.37 -16.41 -27.35
C LEU A 216 12.22 -16.62 -26.36
N ALA A 217 12.14 -15.74 -25.35
CA ALA A 217 11.13 -15.79 -24.31
C ALA A 217 10.59 -14.38 -23.99
N LEU A 218 9.34 -14.33 -23.56
CA LEU A 218 8.74 -13.15 -22.96
C LEU A 218 9.30 -12.99 -21.55
N SER A 219 9.85 -11.82 -21.25
CA SER A 219 10.38 -11.47 -19.93
C SER A 219 9.56 -10.32 -19.36
N ILE A 220 8.99 -10.52 -18.18
CA ILE A 220 8.25 -9.53 -17.42
C ILE A 220 9.02 -9.25 -16.13
N ALA A 221 9.49 -8.02 -15.96
CA ALA A 221 10.07 -7.57 -14.70
C ALA A 221 9.01 -6.86 -13.86
N VAL A 222 9.06 -7.08 -12.55
CA VAL A 222 8.18 -6.48 -11.54
C VAL A 222 9.00 -5.53 -10.67
N SER A 223 8.36 -4.49 -10.14
CA SER A 223 9.00 -3.46 -9.32
C SER A 223 9.80 -4.02 -8.15
N GLU A 224 10.89 -3.34 -7.78
CA GLU A 224 11.71 -3.71 -6.61
C GLU A 224 10.91 -3.71 -5.30
N LEU A 225 9.92 -2.82 -5.17
CA LEU A 225 9.03 -2.79 -4.00
C LEU A 225 8.16 -4.04 -3.84
N SER A 226 8.00 -4.80 -4.92
CA SER A 226 7.27 -6.07 -4.95
C SER A 226 8.21 -7.26 -5.09
N GLY A 227 9.51 -7.06 -4.84
CA GLY A 227 10.53 -8.11 -4.76
C GLY A 227 11.43 -8.24 -5.99
N GLY A 228 11.29 -7.39 -7.02
CA GLY A 228 12.23 -7.34 -8.15
C GLY A 228 12.24 -8.61 -9.01
N TYR A 229 11.10 -9.31 -9.11
CA TYR A 229 11.02 -10.57 -9.83
C TYR A 229 11.19 -10.38 -11.35
N LEU A 230 11.98 -11.27 -11.96
CA LEU A 230 12.07 -11.43 -13.41
C LEU A 230 11.40 -12.75 -13.83
N LEU A 231 10.28 -12.65 -14.54
CA LEU A 231 9.43 -13.78 -14.90
C LEU A 231 9.57 -14.06 -16.41
N GLY A 232 10.04 -15.26 -16.74
CA GLY A 232 10.25 -15.71 -18.12
C GLY A 232 9.15 -16.66 -18.59
N PHE A 233 8.62 -16.45 -19.79
CA PHE A 233 7.61 -17.29 -20.41
C PHE A 233 7.98 -17.63 -21.86
N ARG A 234 7.97 -18.92 -22.22
CA ARG A 234 8.07 -19.34 -23.63
C ARG A 234 6.67 -19.50 -24.20
N VAL A 235 6.45 -18.90 -25.37
CA VAL A 235 5.21 -18.96 -26.13
C VAL A 235 5.57 -19.41 -27.55
N ASP A 236 4.92 -20.47 -28.02
CA ASP A 236 5.12 -21.03 -29.35
C ASP A 236 3.84 -20.87 -30.19
N PRO A 237 3.93 -20.59 -31.50
CA PRO A 237 5.15 -20.26 -32.24
C PRO A 237 5.63 -18.81 -31.98
N GLN A 238 6.81 -18.45 -32.50
CA GLN A 238 7.43 -17.13 -32.25
C GLN A 238 6.57 -15.93 -32.72
N GLU A 239 5.72 -16.13 -33.72
CA GLU A 239 4.75 -15.11 -34.17
C GLU A 239 3.76 -14.79 -33.05
N LYS A 240 3.25 -15.81 -32.34
CA LYS A 240 2.34 -15.61 -31.21
C LYS A 240 3.05 -14.97 -30.03
N LEU A 241 4.32 -15.30 -29.77
CA LEU A 241 5.15 -14.61 -28.78
C LEU A 241 5.21 -13.09 -29.04
N LYS A 242 5.48 -12.69 -30.30
CA LYS A 242 5.51 -11.27 -30.70
C LYS A 242 4.16 -10.58 -30.50
N GLN A 243 3.06 -11.24 -30.82
CA GLN A 243 1.71 -10.72 -30.60
C GLN A 243 1.40 -10.53 -29.11
N VAL A 244 1.68 -11.55 -28.28
CA VAL A 244 1.47 -11.52 -26.84
C VAL A 244 2.28 -10.39 -26.20
N ALA A 245 3.56 -10.25 -26.56
CA ALA A 245 4.41 -9.17 -26.05
C ALA A 245 3.84 -7.78 -26.39
N LYS A 246 3.35 -7.59 -27.63
CA LYS A 246 2.76 -6.32 -28.07
C LYS A 246 1.46 -6.00 -27.32
N VAL A 247 0.59 -6.99 -27.10
CA VAL A 247 -0.66 -6.79 -26.35
C VAL A 247 -0.37 -6.45 -24.90
N LEU A 248 0.54 -7.20 -24.25
CA LEU A 248 0.94 -6.93 -22.87
C LEU A 248 1.59 -5.55 -22.71
N ASP A 249 2.49 -5.16 -23.61
CA ASP A 249 3.09 -3.83 -23.57
C ASP A 249 2.03 -2.74 -23.75
N SER A 250 1.08 -2.91 -24.67
CA SER A 250 0.00 -1.94 -24.89
C SER A 250 -0.87 -1.76 -23.63
N LEU A 251 -1.28 -2.86 -23.00
CA LEU A 251 -2.07 -2.83 -21.75
C LEU A 251 -1.25 -2.25 -20.60
N PHE A 252 0.03 -2.60 -20.52
CA PHE A 252 0.96 -2.05 -19.55
C PHE A 252 1.10 -0.55 -19.68
N GLN A 253 1.37 -0.01 -20.88
CA GLN A 253 1.46 1.44 -21.08
C GLN A 253 0.11 2.13 -20.79
N ALA A 254 -1.02 1.54 -21.19
CA ALA A 254 -2.34 2.08 -20.89
C ALA A 254 -2.58 2.19 -19.36
N SER A 255 -2.15 1.18 -18.60
CA SER A 255 -2.27 1.18 -17.13
C SER A 255 -1.47 2.31 -16.46
N LYS A 256 -0.37 2.76 -17.06
CA LYS A 256 0.43 3.89 -16.54
C LYS A 256 -0.25 5.24 -16.78
N ILE A 257 -0.96 5.38 -17.89
CA ILE A 257 -1.64 6.63 -18.25
C ILE A 257 -2.85 6.85 -17.33
N LYS A 258 -3.66 5.81 -17.14
CA LYS A 258 -4.87 5.83 -16.31
C LYS A 258 -4.91 4.62 -15.37
N PRO A 259 -4.15 4.66 -14.26
CA PRO A 259 -4.08 3.54 -13.32
C PRO A 259 -5.41 3.34 -12.59
N ASP A 260 -5.84 2.08 -12.47
CA ASP A 260 -6.94 1.67 -11.60
C ASP A 260 -6.39 0.74 -10.51
N PHE A 261 -6.38 1.23 -9.27
CA PHE A 261 -5.86 0.50 -8.12
C PHE A 261 -6.84 -0.54 -7.55
N GLY A 262 -8.02 -0.69 -8.16
CA GLY A 262 -9.06 -1.66 -7.77
C GLY A 262 -9.91 -1.23 -6.57
N VAL A 263 -9.64 -0.06 -6.01
CA VAL A 263 -10.31 0.43 -4.79
C VAL A 263 -11.59 1.15 -5.17
N HIS A 264 -12.70 0.43 -5.05
CA HIS A 264 -14.03 0.95 -5.38
C HIS A 264 -14.90 0.96 -4.13
N CYS A 265 -15.08 2.15 -3.56
CA CYS A 265 -15.94 2.36 -2.40
C CYS A 265 -16.76 3.63 -2.61
N LYS A 266 -18.06 3.58 -2.29
CA LYS A 266 -18.92 4.78 -2.24
C LYS A 266 -19.11 5.16 -0.78
N ILE A 267 -18.71 6.37 -0.42
CA ILE A 267 -18.91 6.92 0.91
C ILE A 267 -20.14 7.81 0.85
N ASN A 268 -21.18 7.48 1.62
CA ASN A 268 -22.40 8.26 1.70
C ASN A 268 -22.16 9.54 2.51
N SER A 269 -21.48 10.50 1.92
CA SER A 269 -21.34 11.86 2.44
C SER A 269 -22.58 12.67 2.06
N LYS A 270 -23.26 13.26 3.05
CA LYS A 270 -24.38 14.21 2.84
C LYS A 270 -23.91 15.61 2.40
N VAL A 271 -22.60 15.84 2.36
CA VAL A 271 -22.00 17.13 1.96
C VAL A 271 -21.56 17.00 0.51
N SER A 272 -21.79 18.02 -0.31
CA SER A 272 -21.26 18.11 -1.69
C SER A 272 -19.74 17.96 -1.64
N ASN A 273 -19.27 16.72 -1.77
CA ASN A 273 -17.85 16.37 -1.68
C ASN A 273 -17.00 17.03 -2.77
N THR A 274 -17.59 17.71 -3.76
CA THR A 274 -16.87 18.39 -4.84
C THR A 274 -16.29 19.72 -4.37
N GLU A 275 -17.09 20.60 -3.77
CA GLU A 275 -16.65 21.93 -3.31
C GLU A 275 -15.56 21.84 -2.23
N LEU A 276 -15.69 20.86 -1.33
CA LEU A 276 -14.71 20.57 -0.27
C LEU A 276 -13.39 20.00 -0.81
N LYS A 277 -13.41 19.30 -1.96
CA LYS A 277 -12.20 18.80 -2.60
C LYS A 277 -11.45 19.93 -3.28
N ASP A 278 -12.18 20.81 -3.96
CA ASP A 278 -11.61 21.99 -4.62
C ASP A 278 -10.99 22.93 -3.57
N GLU A 279 -11.68 23.17 -2.45
CA GLU A 279 -11.15 23.94 -1.30
C GLU A 279 -9.84 23.34 -0.75
N ILE A 280 -9.73 22.02 -0.65
CA ILE A 280 -8.51 21.36 -0.15
C ILE A 280 -7.38 21.40 -1.17
N LEU A 281 -7.70 21.24 -2.46
CA LEU A 281 -6.72 21.37 -3.53
C LEU A 281 -6.14 22.78 -3.54
N GLU A 282 -6.98 23.81 -3.38
CA GLU A 282 -6.55 25.20 -3.23
C GLU A 282 -5.68 25.40 -1.99
N ILE A 283 -6.07 24.84 -0.83
CA ILE A 283 -5.26 24.88 0.40
C ILE A 283 -3.90 24.23 0.18
N ILE A 284 -3.84 23.04 -0.43
CA ILE A 284 -2.59 22.34 -0.71
C ILE A 284 -1.70 23.16 -1.66
N GLU A 285 -2.28 23.79 -2.69
CA GLU A 285 -1.53 24.58 -3.67
C GLU A 285 -0.97 25.89 -3.11
N TYR A 286 -1.69 26.54 -2.19
CA TYR A 286 -1.33 27.85 -1.65
C TYR A 286 -0.05 27.84 -0.79
N TYR A 287 0.25 26.74 -0.09
CA TYR A 287 1.39 26.69 0.82
C TYR A 287 2.67 26.19 0.14
N GLN A 288 3.57 27.13 -0.16
CA GLN A 288 4.92 26.86 -0.64
C GLN A 288 5.96 27.08 0.48
N LYS A 289 6.51 25.97 0.99
CA LYS A 289 7.72 25.83 1.84
C LYS A 289 7.78 26.57 3.18
N GLU A 290 7.96 25.80 4.24
CA GLU A 290 8.97 26.02 5.29
C GLU A 290 9.76 24.70 5.49
N GLU A 291 10.96 24.77 6.06
CA GLU A 291 11.81 23.59 6.29
C GLU A 291 11.10 22.53 7.15
N PRO A 292 11.25 21.22 6.84
CA PRO A 292 10.65 20.17 7.64
C PRO A 292 11.24 20.20 9.05
N LEU A 293 10.37 20.38 10.05
CA LEU A 293 10.69 20.13 11.45
C LEU A 293 10.73 18.60 11.66
N ASP A 294 11.49 18.12 12.63
CA ASP A 294 11.64 16.68 12.91
C ASP A 294 10.35 16.09 13.53
N ALA A 295 9.27 15.99 12.75
CA ALA A 295 7.97 15.46 13.14
C ALA A 295 8.02 13.93 13.35
N PHE A 296 8.96 13.25 12.68
CA PHE A 296 9.09 11.79 12.64
C PHE A 296 9.17 11.15 14.04
N ALA A 297 10.03 11.70 14.91
CA ALA A 297 10.30 11.14 16.24
C ALA A 297 9.05 11.12 17.14
N ALA A 298 8.11 12.06 16.94
CA ALA A 298 6.90 12.16 17.75
C ALA A 298 5.94 10.99 17.52
N TYR A 299 6.00 10.27 16.39
CA TYR A 299 5.02 9.24 16.04
C TYR A 299 5.44 7.81 16.37
N LEU A 300 6.69 7.57 16.76
CA LEU A 300 7.17 6.23 17.08
C LEU A 300 6.35 5.58 18.21
N SER A 301 6.01 4.32 18.03
CA SER A 301 5.22 3.54 19.00
C SER A 301 6.06 3.04 20.18
N ASP A 302 7.35 2.81 19.96
CA ASP A 302 8.29 2.26 20.95
C ASP A 302 9.19 3.34 21.60
N GLY A 303 8.77 4.62 21.57
CA GLY A 303 9.59 5.74 22.04
C GLY A 303 10.72 6.09 21.04
N THR A 304 11.94 6.36 21.50
CA THR A 304 13.09 6.72 20.63
C THR A 304 13.72 5.55 19.87
N LYS A 305 13.18 4.32 19.99
CA LYS A 305 13.71 3.15 19.27
C LYS A 305 13.32 3.20 17.79
N MET A 306 14.32 3.49 16.95
CA MET A 306 14.22 3.65 15.49
C MET A 306 14.45 2.34 14.70
N GLN A 307 14.70 1.21 15.38
CA GLN A 307 14.85 -0.11 14.77
C GLN A 307 14.89 -1.20 15.86
N GLY A 308 14.29 -2.35 15.57
CA GLY A 308 14.50 -3.56 16.37
C GLY A 308 15.96 -4.01 16.28
N ARG A 309 16.53 -4.50 17.38
CA ARG A 309 17.90 -5.03 17.39
C ARG A 309 17.93 -6.39 16.69
N GLU A 310 19.12 -6.80 16.27
CA GLU A 310 19.36 -8.13 15.69
C GLU A 310 18.76 -9.22 16.59
N LEU A 311 18.13 -10.23 15.98
CA LEU A 311 17.55 -11.36 16.70
C LEU A 311 18.63 -12.40 16.98
N GLU A 312 18.73 -12.83 18.23
CA GLU A 312 19.60 -13.93 18.66
C GLU A 312 18.78 -15.03 19.35
N PHE A 313 19.27 -16.27 19.27
CA PHE A 313 18.66 -17.36 20.02
C PHE A 313 19.09 -17.26 21.48
N CYS A 314 18.11 -17.22 22.38
CA CYS A 314 18.35 -17.25 23.80
C CYS A 314 18.17 -18.67 24.34
N ASP A 315 19.29 -19.31 24.68
CA ASP A 315 19.30 -20.66 25.24
C ASP A 315 18.47 -20.77 26.53
N HIS A 316 18.45 -19.71 27.35
CA HIS A 316 17.73 -19.71 28.63
C HIS A 316 16.20 -19.76 28.44
N LEU A 317 15.68 -19.08 27.42
CA LEU A 317 14.24 -19.04 27.13
C LEU A 317 13.82 -20.07 26.08
N GLY A 318 14.76 -20.61 25.31
CA GLY A 318 14.48 -21.45 24.13
C GLY A 318 13.78 -20.68 23.01
N LEU A 319 13.95 -19.35 22.94
CA LEU A 319 13.26 -18.45 22.02
C LEU A 319 14.24 -17.56 21.27
N ALA A 320 13.86 -17.15 20.06
CA ALA A 320 14.51 -16.02 19.39
C ALA A 320 14.09 -14.71 20.06
N MET A 321 15.05 -13.88 20.46
CA MET A 321 14.81 -12.59 21.10
C MET A 321 15.71 -11.51 20.52
N GLU A 322 15.32 -10.24 20.66
CA GLU A 322 16.24 -9.14 20.34
C GLU A 322 17.48 -9.18 21.23
N LYS A 323 18.64 -8.98 20.61
CA LYS A 323 19.92 -8.87 21.31
C LYS A 323 19.85 -7.82 22.41
N LEU A 324 20.27 -8.20 23.62
CA LEU A 324 20.27 -7.30 24.77
C LEU A 324 21.26 -6.13 24.57
N PRO A 325 20.99 -4.93 25.14
CA PRO A 325 21.98 -3.87 25.09
C PRO A 325 23.22 -4.31 25.87
N SER A 326 24.39 -3.82 25.46
CA SER A 326 25.65 -4.17 26.12
C SER A 326 25.57 -3.91 27.63
N GLY A 327 25.84 -4.95 28.43
CA GLY A 327 25.89 -4.87 29.89
C GLY A 327 24.57 -5.18 30.62
N LEU A 328 23.49 -5.53 29.91
CA LEU A 328 22.23 -6.00 30.51
C LEU A 328 22.06 -7.51 30.35
N THR A 329 21.60 -8.18 31.40
CA THR A 329 21.19 -9.58 31.37
C THR A 329 19.66 -9.72 31.33
N LEU A 330 19.16 -10.90 31.01
CA LEU A 330 17.73 -11.22 31.07
C LEU A 330 17.15 -11.02 32.47
N GLN A 331 17.92 -11.37 33.49
CA GLN A 331 17.50 -11.26 34.88
C GLN A 331 17.32 -9.79 35.29
N ASP A 332 18.17 -8.91 34.78
CA ASP A 332 18.08 -7.46 35.03
C ASP A 332 16.81 -6.85 34.42
N LEU A 333 16.32 -7.40 33.31
CA LEU A 333 15.06 -6.96 32.69
C LEU A 333 13.82 -7.55 33.36
N TRP A 334 13.94 -8.75 33.93
CA TRP A 334 12.82 -9.46 34.54
C TRP A 334 12.56 -9.02 35.98
N ASN A 335 13.63 -8.72 36.72
CA ASN A 335 13.54 -8.30 38.11
C ASN A 335 13.13 -6.81 38.17
N VAL A 336 12.02 -6.52 38.84
CA VAL A 336 11.69 -5.15 39.22
C VAL A 336 12.53 -4.80 40.46
N PRO A 337 13.28 -3.68 40.49
CA PRO A 337 14.00 -3.26 41.68
C PRO A 337 13.01 -3.16 42.84
N SER A 338 13.30 -3.86 43.94
CA SER A 338 12.51 -3.72 45.18
C SER A 338 12.62 -2.27 45.64
N CYS A 339 11.51 -1.55 45.67
CA CYS A 339 11.44 -0.20 46.23
C CYS A 339 11.64 -0.21 47.74
#